data_AF-A0A651G7M1-F1
#
_entry.id   AF-A0A651G7M1-F1
#
_cell.length_a   1.000
_cell.length_b   1.000
_cell.length_c   1.000
_cell.angle_alpha   90.00
_cell.angle_beta   90.00
_cell.angle_gamma   90.00
#
_symmetry.space_group_name_H-M   'P 1'
#
loop_
_entity.id
_entity.type
_entity.pdbx_description
1 polymer ?
#
loop_
_entity_poly.entity_id
_entity_poly.type
_entity_poly.pdbx_seq_one_letter_code
_entity_poly.pdbx_strand_id
1 'polypeptide(L)'
;MNNERTDLIRAMDAIARSQERWLRDLAAVCQGDPRFLDAFRRWREWLTLLKVQLLRAEQRLLHYLLVPEKLRPWRDCPHTGASHHDSYQHWQKRIPPYLDALHLDTRYMRISDPRDLDLEPSVALASTDLVAIASIAEHTQQALRSHPLQGDEPWLEDLAFYQVLAPWKVHGFTPLADALRWLDCFLSEMEEL
;
A
#
# COMPACT_ATOMS: atom_id res chain seq x y z
N MET A 1 29.00 1.69 6.29
CA MET A 1 27.68 1.84 6.97
C MET A 1 26.78 2.92 6.35
N ASN A 2 27.31 4.01 5.77
CA ASN A 2 26.46 5.05 5.16
C ASN A 2 25.61 4.60 3.95
N ASN A 3 26.04 3.61 3.15
CA ASN A 3 25.33 3.23 1.93
C ASN A 3 24.00 2.52 2.19
N GLU A 4 23.95 1.50 3.04
CA GLU A 4 22.69 0.76 3.30
C GLU A 4 21.62 1.64 3.96
N ARG A 5 22.03 2.50 4.90
CA ARG A 5 21.15 3.52 5.51
C ARG A 5 20.58 4.46 4.45
N THR A 6 21.44 4.99 3.58
CA THR A 6 21.03 5.89 2.49
C THR A 6 20.07 5.19 1.54
N ASP A 7 20.30 3.91 1.25
CA ASP A 7 19.42 3.12 0.38
C ASP A 7 18.06 2.84 1.03
N LEU A 8 18.00 2.59 2.35
CA LEU A 8 16.75 2.49 3.08
C LEU A 8 15.98 3.82 3.06
N ILE A 9 16.63 4.95 3.34
CA ILE A 9 16.00 6.28 3.25
C ILE A 9 15.40 6.51 1.86
N ARG A 10 16.17 6.23 0.80
CA ARG A 10 15.69 6.35 -0.59
C ARG A 10 14.49 5.47 -0.89
N ALA A 11 14.44 4.26 -0.34
CA ALA A 11 13.32 3.35 -0.51
C ALA A 11 12.06 3.87 0.21
N MET A 12 12.21 4.34 1.44
CA MET A 12 11.11 4.93 2.23
C MET A 12 10.56 6.20 1.58
N ASP A 13 11.43 7.06 1.06
CA ASP A 13 11.06 8.23 0.25
C ASP A 13 10.31 7.85 -1.03
N ALA A 14 10.73 6.75 -1.69
CA ALA A 14 10.05 6.26 -2.88
C ALA A 14 8.65 5.72 -2.56
N ILE A 15 8.47 5.04 -1.42
CA ILE A 15 7.16 4.65 -0.91
C ILE A 15 6.29 5.89 -0.69
N ALA A 16 6.78 6.88 0.07
CA ALA A 16 6.02 8.10 0.39
C ALA A 16 5.51 8.80 -0.88
N ARG A 17 6.36 8.99 -1.88
CA ARG A 17 5.97 9.61 -3.16
C ARG A 17 4.98 8.77 -3.96
N SER A 18 5.13 7.44 -3.95
CA SER A 18 4.25 6.55 -4.71
C SER A 18 2.85 6.52 -4.10
N GLN A 19 2.77 6.42 -2.76
CA GLN A 19 1.52 6.53 -2.01
C GLN A 19 0.85 7.88 -2.26
N GLU A 20 1.62 8.97 -2.21
CA GLU A 20 1.06 10.31 -2.40
C GLU A 20 0.40 10.49 -3.76
N ARG A 21 1.10 10.04 -4.80
CA ARG A 21 0.62 10.15 -6.18
C ARG A 21 -0.62 9.30 -6.39
N TRP A 22 -0.58 8.06 -5.90
CA TRP A 22 -1.72 7.16 -6.02
C TRP A 22 -2.95 7.65 -5.25
N LEU A 23 -2.80 8.06 -3.99
CA LEU A 23 -3.91 8.56 -3.18
C LEU A 23 -4.54 9.83 -3.77
N ARG A 24 -3.72 10.73 -4.34
CA ARG A 24 -4.22 11.92 -5.04
C ARG A 24 -5.00 11.56 -6.31
N ASP A 25 -4.47 10.65 -7.13
CA ASP A 25 -5.14 10.18 -8.35
C ASP A 25 -6.44 9.44 -8.01
N LEU A 26 -6.43 8.55 -7.02
CA LEU A 26 -7.60 7.86 -6.48
C LEU A 26 -8.68 8.86 -6.01
N ALA A 27 -8.30 9.85 -5.20
CA ALA A 27 -9.22 10.87 -4.73
C ALA A 27 -9.83 11.69 -5.88
N ALA A 28 -9.03 12.05 -6.88
CA ALA A 28 -9.50 12.81 -8.04
C ALA A 28 -10.46 11.98 -8.90
N VAL A 29 -10.12 10.71 -9.18
CA VAL A 29 -10.94 9.81 -9.99
C VAL A 29 -12.28 9.52 -9.30
N CYS A 30 -12.28 9.26 -7.99
CA CYS A 30 -13.50 9.03 -7.22
C CYS A 30 -14.42 10.27 -7.10
N GLN A 31 -14.02 11.46 -7.58
CA GLN A 31 -14.92 12.61 -7.73
C GLN A 31 -15.81 12.51 -8.98
N GLY A 32 -15.66 11.45 -9.79
CA GLY A 32 -16.53 11.16 -10.93
C GLY A 32 -15.82 11.26 -12.28
N ASP A 33 -14.56 10.81 -12.38
CA ASP A 33 -13.87 10.72 -13.67
C ASP A 33 -14.58 9.69 -14.58
N PRO A 34 -15.15 10.12 -15.73
CA PRO A 34 -15.83 9.22 -16.65
C PRO A 34 -14.86 8.34 -17.46
N ARG A 35 -13.56 8.65 -17.49
CA ARG A 35 -12.53 7.88 -18.21
C ARG A 35 -11.93 6.79 -17.33
N PHE A 36 -12.80 5.91 -16.82
CA PHE A 36 -12.42 4.91 -15.82
C PHE A 36 -11.34 3.92 -16.32
N LEU A 37 -11.30 3.58 -17.61
CA LEU A 37 -10.27 2.68 -18.15
C LEU A 37 -8.85 3.25 -18.01
N ASP A 38 -8.66 4.51 -18.38
CA ASP A 38 -7.35 5.16 -18.25
C ASP A 38 -6.99 5.35 -16.78
N ALA A 39 -7.97 5.63 -15.92
CA ALA A 39 -7.77 5.67 -14.48
C ALA A 39 -7.30 4.32 -13.93
N PHE A 40 -7.92 3.22 -14.33
CA PHE A 40 -7.59 1.88 -13.83
C PHE A 40 -6.22 1.41 -14.32
N ARG A 41 -5.82 1.76 -15.54
CA ARG A 41 -4.44 1.55 -16.03
C ARG A 41 -3.43 2.29 -15.15
N ARG A 42 -3.67 3.57 -14.84
CA ARG A 42 -2.81 4.34 -13.93
C ARG A 42 -2.79 3.74 -12.53
N TRP A 43 -3.94 3.29 -12.00
CA TRP A 43 -4.02 2.64 -10.70
C TRP A 43 -3.18 1.37 -10.67
N ARG A 44 -3.29 0.51 -11.69
CA ARG A 44 -2.45 -0.69 -11.82
C ARG A 44 -0.97 -0.34 -11.78
N GLU A 45 -0.55 0.66 -12.56
CA GLU A 45 0.85 1.11 -12.60
C GLU A 45 1.33 1.61 -11.23
N TRP A 46 0.55 2.47 -10.58
CA TRP A 46 0.90 3.02 -9.27
C TRP A 46 0.96 1.96 -8.17
N LEU A 47 -0.02 1.05 -8.14
CA LEU A 47 -0.07 -0.04 -7.17
C LEU A 47 1.07 -1.05 -7.39
N THR A 48 1.42 -1.32 -8.65
CA THR A 48 2.58 -2.16 -8.99
C THR A 48 3.88 -1.49 -8.54
N LEU A 49 4.03 -0.19 -8.79
CA LEU A 49 5.18 0.57 -8.34
C LEU A 49 5.28 0.55 -6.81
N LEU A 50 4.17 0.78 -6.10
CA LEU A 50 4.11 0.75 -4.64
C LEU A 50 4.53 -0.62 -4.10
N LYS A 51 3.99 -1.71 -4.66
CA LYS A 51 4.39 -3.09 -4.33
C LYS A 51 5.89 -3.28 -4.45
N VAL A 52 6.48 -2.83 -5.56
CA VAL A 52 7.94 -2.93 -5.80
C VAL A 52 8.73 -2.13 -4.76
N GLN A 53 8.31 -0.90 -4.42
CA GLN A 53 9.01 -0.10 -3.42
C GLN A 53 8.92 -0.71 -2.00
N LEU A 54 7.77 -1.28 -1.64
CA LEU A 54 7.60 -1.98 -0.36
C LEU A 54 8.55 -3.18 -0.25
N LEU A 55 8.64 -4.01 -1.29
CA LEU A 55 9.56 -5.14 -1.32
C LEU A 55 11.03 -4.69 -1.27
N ARG A 56 11.37 -3.60 -1.96
CA ARG A 56 12.72 -3.02 -1.89
C ARG A 56 13.04 -2.51 -0.49
N ALA A 57 12.13 -1.77 0.14
CA ALA A 57 12.33 -1.28 1.50
C ALA A 57 12.50 -2.42 2.50
N GLU A 58 11.72 -3.50 2.37
CA GLU A 58 11.88 -4.71 3.17
C GLU A 58 13.28 -5.33 3.01
N GLN A 59 13.75 -5.52 1.77
CA GLN A 59 15.08 -6.05 1.51
C GLN A 59 16.19 -5.14 2.06
N ARG A 60 16.05 -3.82 1.90
CA ARG A 60 17.01 -2.85 2.42
C ARG A 60 17.03 -2.80 3.94
N LEU A 61 15.88 -2.92 4.59
CA LEU A 61 15.79 -3.05 6.03
C LEU A 61 16.50 -4.31 6.49
N LEU A 62 16.27 -5.47 5.86
CA LEU A 62 16.98 -6.71 6.21
C LEU A 62 18.49 -6.55 6.09
N HIS A 63 19.00 -5.98 5.00
CA HIS A 63 20.43 -5.72 4.84
C HIS A 63 20.98 -4.76 5.90
N TYR A 64 20.24 -3.70 6.22
CA TYR A 64 20.61 -2.76 7.27
C TYR A 64 20.68 -3.46 8.64
N LEU A 65 19.72 -4.34 8.95
CA LEU A 65 19.65 -5.06 10.21
C LEU A 65 20.78 -6.10 10.38
N LEU A 66 21.37 -6.63 9.31
CA LEU A 66 22.48 -7.60 9.36
C LEU A 66 23.83 -6.97 9.76
N VAL A 67 23.93 -5.65 9.92
CA VAL A 67 25.14 -4.93 10.36
C VAL A 67 25.28 -5.01 11.90
N PRO A 68 26.49 -5.17 12.49
CA PRO A 68 26.62 -5.36 13.94
C PRO A 68 25.91 -4.31 14.82
N GLU A 69 25.17 -4.81 15.81
CA GLU A 69 24.26 -4.08 16.73
C GLU A 69 24.95 -3.05 17.64
N LYS A 70 26.28 -3.15 17.83
CA LYS A 70 27.09 -2.29 18.74
C LYS A 70 27.03 -0.78 18.45
N LEU A 71 26.31 -0.35 17.41
CA LEU A 71 26.15 1.03 16.99
C LEU A 71 24.68 1.51 17.01
N ARG A 72 23.75 0.74 17.58
CA ARG A 72 22.31 1.07 17.58
C ARG A 72 21.76 1.22 19.01
N PRO A 73 21.78 2.44 19.58
CA PRO A 73 21.09 2.69 20.83
C PRO A 73 19.58 2.59 20.62
N TRP A 74 18.93 1.69 21.35
CA TRP A 74 17.46 1.59 21.41
C TRP A 74 16.83 2.95 21.76
N ARG A 75 15.78 3.35 21.03
CA ARG A 75 14.99 4.55 21.30
C ARG A 75 13.54 4.33 20.86
N ASP A 76 12.59 4.85 21.63
CA ASP A 76 11.18 4.82 21.25
C ASP A 76 10.92 5.60 19.95
N CYS A 77 10.34 4.94 18.95
CA CYS A 77 9.76 5.64 17.80
C CYS A 77 8.47 6.35 18.24
N PRO A 78 8.33 7.67 18.01
CA PRO A 78 7.10 8.39 18.34
C PRO A 78 5.91 7.72 17.64
N HIS A 79 4.83 7.48 18.38
CA HIS A 79 3.60 6.99 17.80
C HIS A 79 2.91 8.09 17.01
N THR A 80 2.55 7.78 15.77
CA THR A 80 1.65 8.63 15.00
C THR A 80 0.23 8.39 15.50
N GLY A 81 -0.43 9.40 16.08
CA GLY A 81 -1.81 9.31 16.57
C GLY A 81 -2.88 9.13 15.48
N ALA A 82 -2.51 8.62 14.31
CA ALA A 82 -3.36 8.40 13.15
C ALA A 82 -4.26 7.18 13.37
N SER A 83 -5.57 7.39 13.45
CA SER A 83 -6.55 6.32 13.56
C SER A 83 -6.75 5.64 12.19
N HIS A 84 -6.34 4.37 12.08
CA HIS A 84 -6.62 3.55 10.90
C HIS A 84 -8.12 3.45 10.58
N HIS A 85 -8.97 3.56 11.60
CA HIS A 85 -10.42 3.54 11.44
C HIS A 85 -10.93 4.75 10.66
N ASP A 86 -10.37 5.93 10.91
CA ASP A 86 -10.82 7.18 10.28
C ASP A 86 -10.45 7.18 8.79
N SER A 87 -9.22 6.77 8.45
CA SER A 87 -8.78 6.57 7.08
C SER A 87 -9.64 5.55 6.34
N TYR A 88 -9.97 4.42 6.98
CA TYR A 88 -10.85 3.42 6.38
C TYR A 88 -12.23 4.01 6.09
N GLN A 89 -12.85 4.68 7.06
CA GLN A 89 -14.16 5.31 6.87
C GLN A 89 -14.12 6.39 5.77
N HIS A 90 -13.02 7.13 5.67
CA HIS A 90 -12.82 8.15 4.65
C HIS A 90 -12.91 7.56 3.23
N TRP A 91 -12.18 6.47 2.99
CA TRP A 91 -12.14 5.81 1.68
C TRP A 91 -13.38 4.97 1.38
N GLN A 92 -13.98 4.34 2.39
CA GLN A 92 -15.23 3.58 2.26
C GLN A 92 -16.38 4.45 1.74
N LYS A 93 -16.37 5.76 2.03
CA LYS A 93 -17.40 6.70 1.55
C LYS A 93 -17.19 7.17 0.11
N ARG A 94 -16.05 6.84 -0.52
CA ARG A 94 -15.64 7.37 -1.84
C ARG A 94 -15.53 6.28 -2.90
N ILE A 95 -14.83 5.19 -2.59
CA ILE A 95 -14.46 4.18 -3.59
C ILE A 95 -15.67 3.33 -4.02
N PRO A 96 -16.44 2.68 -3.11
CA PRO A 96 -17.61 1.89 -3.53
C PRO A 96 -18.64 2.72 -4.32
N PRO A 97 -19.07 3.92 -3.88
CA PRO A 97 -20.02 4.72 -4.65
C PRO A 97 -19.56 5.05 -6.07
N TYR A 98 -18.26 5.31 -6.27
CA TYR A 98 -17.70 5.54 -7.60
C TYR A 98 -17.78 4.29 -8.48
N LEU A 99 -17.38 3.12 -7.96
CA LEU A 99 -17.44 1.87 -8.70
C LEU A 99 -18.89 1.44 -9.00
N ASP A 100 -19.81 1.67 -8.06
CA ASP A 100 -21.23 1.41 -8.23
C ASP A 100 -21.84 2.30 -9.32
N ALA A 101 -21.44 3.58 -9.39
CA ALA A 101 -21.88 4.53 -10.41
C ALA A 101 -21.40 4.16 -11.83
N LEU A 102 -20.30 3.42 -11.93
CA LEU A 102 -19.81 2.86 -13.20
C LEU A 102 -20.48 1.53 -13.57
N HIS A 103 -21.35 1.01 -12.70
CA HIS A 103 -22.03 -0.28 -12.86
C HIS A 103 -21.07 -1.47 -13.08
N LEU A 104 -19.89 -1.42 -12.45
CA LEU A 104 -18.88 -2.48 -12.56
C LEU A 104 -19.17 -3.61 -11.58
N ASP A 105 -19.03 -4.86 -12.03
CA ASP A 105 -18.98 -5.99 -11.09
C ASP A 105 -17.59 -6.02 -10.43
N THR A 106 -17.57 -5.75 -9.13
CA THR A 106 -16.34 -5.73 -8.32
C THR A 106 -16.10 -7.03 -7.57
N ARG A 107 -17.00 -8.02 -7.72
CA ARG A 107 -16.88 -9.31 -7.05
C ARG A 107 -15.87 -10.18 -7.75
N TYR A 108 -15.07 -10.88 -6.95
CA TYR A 108 -14.18 -11.93 -7.45
C TYR A 108 -14.03 -13.03 -6.41
N MET A 109 -13.59 -14.21 -6.87
CA MET A 109 -13.35 -15.35 -5.98
C MET A 109 -11.93 -15.29 -5.41
N ARG A 110 -11.82 -15.38 -4.08
CA ARG A 110 -10.57 -15.43 -3.33
C ARG A 110 -10.36 -16.82 -2.75
N ILE A 111 -9.20 -17.40 -3.05
CA ILE A 111 -8.70 -18.61 -2.40
C ILE A 111 -7.58 -18.19 -1.45
N SER A 112 -7.80 -18.36 -0.14
CA SER A 112 -6.89 -17.86 0.89
C SER A 112 -5.60 -18.68 0.99
N ASP A 113 -5.68 -20.00 0.79
CA ASP A 113 -4.51 -20.88 0.63
C ASP A 113 -4.80 -21.89 -0.48
N PRO A 114 -4.14 -21.80 -1.65
CA PRO A 114 -4.38 -22.72 -2.76
C PRO A 114 -3.85 -24.14 -2.50
N ARG A 115 -3.09 -24.36 -1.43
CA ARG A 115 -2.58 -25.68 -1.03
C ARG A 115 -3.56 -26.41 -0.12
N ASP A 116 -4.52 -25.70 0.46
CA ASP A 116 -5.59 -26.27 1.26
C ASP A 116 -6.77 -26.59 0.35
N LEU A 117 -6.89 -27.87 -0.03
CA LEU A 117 -7.93 -28.35 -0.94
C LEU A 117 -9.32 -28.38 -0.28
N ASP A 118 -9.38 -28.31 1.04
CA ASP A 118 -10.63 -28.31 1.80
C ASP A 118 -11.18 -26.89 2.00
N LEU A 119 -10.40 -25.86 1.64
CA LEU A 119 -10.77 -24.47 1.85
C LEU A 119 -11.67 -23.97 0.72
N GLU A 120 -12.92 -23.65 1.07
CA GLU A 120 -13.88 -23.12 0.09
C GLU A 120 -13.47 -21.71 -0.39
N PRO A 121 -13.51 -21.45 -1.71
CA PRO A 121 -13.32 -20.12 -2.24
C PRO A 121 -14.34 -19.14 -1.66
N SER A 122 -13.86 -17.98 -1.18
CA SER A 122 -14.72 -16.93 -0.62
C SER A 122 -14.96 -15.82 -1.64
N VAL A 123 -16.13 -15.18 -1.60
CA VAL A 123 -16.41 -14.00 -2.42
C VAL A 123 -15.75 -12.79 -1.77
N ALA A 124 -14.93 -12.08 -2.53
CA ALA A 124 -14.30 -10.82 -2.15
C ALA A 124 -14.76 -9.68 -3.07
N LEU A 125 -14.52 -8.45 -2.63
CA LEU A 125 -14.89 -7.23 -3.35
C LEU A 125 -13.65 -6.36 -3.58
N ALA A 126 -13.39 -6.00 -4.83
CA ALA A 126 -12.29 -5.12 -5.19
C ALA A 126 -12.41 -3.74 -4.52
N SER A 127 -13.64 -3.26 -4.29
CA SER A 127 -13.89 -2.03 -3.56
C SER A 127 -13.36 -2.09 -2.13
N THR A 128 -13.59 -3.19 -1.41
CA THR A 128 -13.06 -3.41 -0.06
C THR A 128 -11.54 -3.45 -0.05
N ASP A 129 -10.92 -4.09 -1.03
CA ASP A 129 -9.46 -4.15 -1.12
C ASP A 129 -8.85 -2.78 -1.42
N LEU A 130 -9.42 -2.03 -2.36
CA LEU A 130 -8.98 -0.67 -2.68
C LEU A 130 -9.12 0.27 -1.47
N VAL A 131 -10.20 0.14 -0.69
CA VAL A 131 -10.38 0.88 0.58
C VAL A 131 -9.31 0.51 1.59
N ALA A 132 -9.02 -0.79 1.76
CA ALA A 132 -7.96 -1.24 2.65
C ALA A 132 -6.59 -0.69 2.22
N ILE A 133 -6.21 -0.83 0.95
CA ILE A 133 -4.94 -0.32 0.43
C ILE A 133 -4.84 1.20 0.64
N ALA A 134 -5.91 1.95 0.36
CA ALA A 134 -5.92 3.41 0.52
C ALA A 134 -5.78 3.82 1.99
N SER A 135 -6.46 3.11 2.90
CA SER A 135 -6.36 3.32 4.34
C SER A 135 -4.94 3.06 4.86
N ILE A 136 -4.33 1.93 4.51
CA ILE A 136 -2.95 1.61 4.92
C ILE A 136 -1.97 2.62 4.30
N ALA A 137 -2.13 2.97 3.02
CA ALA A 137 -1.27 3.94 2.35
C ALA A 137 -1.33 5.32 3.02
N GLU A 138 -2.53 5.80 3.36
CA GLU A 138 -2.71 7.08 4.05
C GLU A 138 -2.09 7.05 5.46
N HIS A 139 -2.34 5.98 6.22
CA HIS A 139 -1.79 5.79 7.55
C HIS A 139 -0.24 5.80 7.55
N THR A 140 0.36 4.97 6.70
CA THR A 140 1.83 4.86 6.59
C THR A 140 2.46 6.11 5.99
N GLN A 141 1.75 6.81 5.10
CA GLN A 141 2.17 8.12 4.60
C GLN A 141 2.20 9.19 5.70
N GLN A 142 1.24 9.18 6.62
CA GLN A 142 1.26 10.11 7.76
C GLN A 142 2.49 9.87 8.65
N ALA A 143 2.87 8.61 8.86
CA ALA A 143 4.11 8.29 9.57
C ALA A 143 5.33 8.85 8.84
N LEU A 144 5.42 8.64 7.52
CA LEU A 144 6.53 9.16 6.71
C LEU A 144 6.61 10.68 6.64
N ARG A 145 5.47 11.39 6.76
CA ARG A 145 5.43 12.86 6.80
C ARG A 145 5.75 13.44 8.17
N SER A 146 5.31 12.78 9.24
CA SER A 146 5.58 13.20 10.63
C SER A 146 7.07 13.08 10.97
N HIS A 147 7.78 12.25 10.20
CA HIS A 147 9.18 11.89 10.42
C HIS A 147 9.99 12.13 9.14
N PRO A 148 10.23 13.40 8.75
CA PRO A 148 11.00 13.70 7.55
C PRO A 148 12.38 13.05 7.63
N LEU A 149 12.72 12.25 6.61
CA LEU A 149 13.93 11.45 6.56
C LEU A 149 15.16 12.35 6.29
N GLN A 150 15.61 13.07 7.30
CA GLN A 150 16.77 13.97 7.21
C GLN A 150 17.85 13.55 8.21
N GLY A 151 19.05 13.26 7.72
CA GLY A 151 20.22 13.03 8.57
C GLY A 151 20.30 11.65 9.24
N ASP A 152 20.93 11.64 10.42
CA ASP A 152 21.35 10.44 11.15
C ASP A 152 20.31 10.03 12.22
N GLU A 153 19.03 10.01 11.84
CA GLU A 153 17.93 9.58 12.70
C GLU A 153 18.14 8.16 13.28
N PRO A 154 18.16 8.01 14.62
CA PRO A 154 18.43 6.73 15.27
C PRO A 154 17.24 5.75 15.22
N TRP A 155 16.04 6.23 14.91
CA TRP A 155 14.78 5.47 14.92
C TRP A 155 14.35 5.01 13.52
N LEU A 156 15.22 5.10 12.51
CA LEU A 156 14.89 4.79 11.11
C LEU A 156 14.38 3.34 10.93
N GLU A 157 14.98 2.38 11.63
CA GLU A 157 14.59 0.97 11.57
C GLU A 157 13.19 0.73 12.13
N ASP A 158 12.85 1.38 13.25
CA ASP A 158 11.54 1.27 13.87
C ASP A 158 10.45 1.96 13.05
N LEU A 159 10.74 3.13 12.47
CA LEU A 159 9.84 3.77 11.51
C LEU A 159 9.61 2.83 10.32
N ALA A 160 10.68 2.33 9.71
CA ALA A 160 10.58 1.46 8.54
C ALA A 160 9.80 0.18 8.84
N PHE A 161 10.10 -0.48 9.95
CA PHE A 161 9.44 -1.74 10.31
C PHE A 161 8.04 -1.50 10.87
N TYR A 162 7.91 -0.85 12.03
CA TYR A 162 6.66 -0.80 12.79
C TYR A 162 5.62 0.14 12.21
N GLN A 163 6.06 1.26 11.62
CA GLN A 163 5.12 2.28 11.14
C GLN A 163 4.82 2.19 9.65
N VAL A 164 5.61 1.42 8.89
CA VAL A 164 5.41 1.27 7.44
C VAL A 164 5.26 -0.19 7.04
N LEU A 165 6.30 -1.00 7.13
CA LEU A 165 6.28 -2.36 6.57
C LEU A 165 5.31 -3.30 7.31
N ALA A 166 5.25 -3.26 8.64
CA ALA A 166 4.37 -4.12 9.42
C ALA A 166 2.88 -3.87 9.12
N PRO A 167 2.36 -2.63 9.09
CA PRO A 167 0.99 -2.35 8.63
C PRO A 167 0.70 -2.92 7.24
N TRP A 168 1.62 -2.76 6.29
CA TRP A 168 1.49 -3.37 4.95
C TRP A 168 1.49 -4.89 5.00
N LYS A 169 2.31 -5.52 5.83
CA LYS A 169 2.35 -6.98 5.99
C LYS A 169 1.07 -7.55 6.56
N VAL A 170 0.53 -6.93 7.61
CA VAL A 170 -0.63 -7.46 8.32
C VAL A 170 -1.92 -7.18 7.54
N HIS A 171 -2.04 -6.01 6.91
CA HIS A 171 -3.32 -5.56 6.35
C HIS A 171 -3.27 -5.12 4.89
N GLY A 172 -2.09 -4.84 4.32
CA GLY A 172 -1.97 -4.21 3.00
C GLY A 172 -1.62 -5.15 1.84
N PHE A 173 -0.77 -6.17 2.05
CA PHE A 173 -0.23 -6.97 0.95
C PHE A 173 -1.25 -7.88 0.28
N THR A 174 -2.12 -8.54 1.04
CA THR A 174 -3.17 -9.39 0.47
C THR A 174 -4.16 -8.56 -0.36
N PRO A 175 -4.76 -7.47 0.16
CA PRO A 175 -5.58 -6.57 -0.65
C PRO A 175 -4.85 -6.03 -1.88
N LEU A 176 -3.57 -5.64 -1.75
CA LEU A 176 -2.78 -5.12 -2.86
C LEU A 176 -2.59 -6.16 -3.98
N ALA A 177 -2.28 -7.40 -3.64
CA ALA A 177 -2.11 -8.47 -4.61
C ALA A 177 -3.43 -8.80 -5.31
N ASP A 178 -4.53 -8.87 -4.56
CA ASP A 178 -5.83 -9.18 -5.11
C ASP A 178 -6.41 -8.06 -5.98
N ALA A 179 -6.26 -6.79 -5.55
CA ALA A 179 -6.68 -5.64 -6.34
C ALA A 179 -5.90 -5.54 -7.66
N LEU A 180 -4.59 -5.84 -7.65
CA LEU A 180 -3.79 -5.91 -8.88
C LEU A 180 -4.29 -7.01 -9.82
N ARG A 181 -4.56 -8.22 -9.29
CA ARG A 181 -5.12 -9.32 -10.08
C ARG A 181 -6.47 -8.94 -10.68
N TRP A 182 -7.36 -8.35 -9.89
CA TRP A 182 -8.65 -7.87 -10.37
C TRP A 182 -8.50 -6.82 -11.48
N LEU A 183 -7.62 -5.83 -11.29
CA LEU A 183 -7.32 -4.82 -12.31
C LEU A 183 -6.79 -5.44 -13.60
N ASP A 184 -5.88 -6.41 -13.50
CA ASP A 184 -5.33 -7.09 -14.67
C ASP A 184 -6.40 -7.88 -15.46
N CYS A 185 -7.24 -8.65 -14.76
CA CYS A 185 -8.35 -9.36 -15.40
C CYS A 185 -9.33 -8.37 -16.05
N PHE A 186 -9.78 -7.38 -15.30
CA PHE A 186 -10.74 -6.39 -15.77
C PHE A 186 -10.24 -5.61 -16.98
N LEU A 187 -8.99 -5.13 -16.95
CA LEU A 187 -8.41 -4.39 -18.07
C LEU A 187 -8.24 -5.27 -19.31
N SER A 188 -7.89 -6.55 -19.13
CA SER A 188 -7.76 -7.49 -20.26
C SER A 188 -9.12 -7.73 -20.92
N GLU A 189 -10.16 -7.98 -20.14
CA GLU A 189 -11.53 -8.16 -20.65
C GLU A 189 -12.04 -6.94 -21.41
N MET A 190 -11.75 -5.73 -20.92
CA MET A 190 -12.17 -4.49 -21.55
C MET A 190 -11.36 -4.11 -22.81
N GLU A 191 -10.15 -4.65 -22.97
CA GLU A 191 -9.32 -4.44 -24.17
C GLU A 191 -9.66 -5.42 -25.31
N GLU A 192 -10.35 -6.52 -25.02
CA GLU A 192 -10.84 -7.49 -26.00
C GLU A 192 -12.21 -7.13 -26.60
N LEU A 193 -12.92 -6.17 -26.00
CA LEU A 193 -14.25 -5.67 -26.40
C LEU A 193 -14.17 -4.47 -27.36
#